data_AF-A0A0A2BEB0-F1
#
_entry.id   AF-A0A0A2BEB0-F1
#
_cell.length_a   1.000
_cell.length_b   1.000
_cell.length_c   1.000
_cell.angle_alpha   90.00
_cell.angle_beta   90.00
_cell.angle_gamma   90.00
#
_symmetry.space_group_name_H-M   'P 1'
#
loop_
_entity.id
_entity.type
_entity.pdbx_description
1 polymer ?
#
loop_
_entity_poly.entity_id
_entity_poly.type
_entity_poly.pdbx_seq_one_letter_code
_entity_poly.pdbx_strand_id
1 'polypeptide(L)'
;MACIDTPELKGPKAKPIEAKRSKDFLNNLVANKQISLKRITKDRYGRTVGELFKNRLNIQKMIVEKGYGKIYKKYSHQCEWSR
;
A
#
# COMPACT_ATOMS: atom_id res chain seq x y z
N MET A 1 2.52 4.49 -0.30
CA MET A 1 3.13 3.14 -0.44
C MET A 1 3.46 2.92 -1.91
N ALA A 2 4.43 2.06 -2.23
CA ALA A 2 4.82 1.82 -3.61
C ALA A 2 3.91 0.81 -4.33
N CYS A 3 3.78 0.98 -5.66
CA CYS A 3 3.28 0.00 -6.64
C CYS A 3 1.81 -0.44 -6.55
N ILE A 4 1.06 0.03 -5.55
CA ILE A 4 -0.36 -0.24 -5.41
C ILE A 4 -1.17 1.04 -5.34
N ASP A 5 -2.45 0.91 -5.64
CA ASP A 5 -3.47 1.93 -5.43
C ASP A 5 -4.63 1.34 -4.60
N THR A 6 -5.16 2.14 -3.69
CA THR A 6 -6.26 1.74 -2.79
C THR A 6 -7.41 2.73 -2.93
N PRO A 7 -8.66 2.32 -2.68
CA PRO A 7 -9.79 3.25 -2.77
C PRO A 7 -9.65 4.42 -1.80
N GLU A 8 -10.10 5.59 -2.24
CA GLU A 8 -10.00 6.83 -1.47
C GLU A 8 -11.17 7.00 -0.48
N LEU A 9 -10.88 7.56 0.70
CA LEU A 9 -11.89 7.86 1.72
C LEU A 9 -12.74 9.09 1.38
N LYS A 10 -12.16 10.05 0.65
CA LYS A 10 -12.78 11.35 0.33
C LYS A 10 -12.45 11.75 -1.10
N GLY A 11 -13.31 12.57 -1.70
CA GLY A 11 -13.13 13.10 -3.06
C GLY A 11 -14.18 12.58 -4.07
N PRO A 12 -14.13 13.09 -5.31
CA PRO A 12 -15.19 12.85 -6.31
C PRO A 12 -15.29 11.39 -6.79
N LYS A 13 -14.21 10.61 -6.64
CA LYS A 13 -14.16 9.17 -6.99
C LYS A 13 -14.00 8.29 -5.74
N ALA A 14 -14.33 8.81 -4.57
CA ALA A 14 -14.18 8.09 -3.32
C ALA A 14 -15.07 6.85 -3.28
N LYS A 15 -14.55 5.82 -2.61
CA LYS A 15 -15.30 4.60 -2.28
C LYS A 15 -15.14 4.34 -0.78
N PRO A 16 -15.86 5.11 0.07
CA PRO A 16 -15.54 5.20 1.49
C PRO A 16 -15.67 3.86 2.23
N ILE A 17 -16.58 2.98 1.80
CA ILE A 17 -16.81 1.67 2.43
C ILE A 17 -15.59 0.77 2.17
N GLU A 18 -15.17 0.63 0.92
CA GLU A 18 -14.00 -0.17 0.53
C GLU A 18 -12.70 0.43 1.08
N ALA A 19 -12.58 1.76 1.05
CA ALA A 19 -11.44 2.49 1.62
C ALA A 19 -11.32 2.25 3.12
N LYS A 20 -12.44 2.25 3.87
CA LYS A 20 -12.45 1.95 5.31
C LYS A 20 -12.02 0.51 5.57
N ARG A 21 -12.52 -0.46 4.81
CA ARG A 21 -12.09 -1.87 4.93
C ARG A 21 -10.60 -2.04 4.67
N SER A 22 -10.06 -1.39 3.64
CA SER A 22 -8.61 -1.39 3.34
C SER A 22 -7.80 -0.76 4.48
N LYS A 23 -8.26 0.37 5.02
CA LYS A 23 -7.62 1.05 6.16
C LYS A 23 -7.61 0.16 7.40
N ASP A 24 -8.74 -0.45 7.75
CA ASP A 24 -8.88 -1.29 8.93
C ASP A 24 -8.00 -2.55 8.81
N PHE A 25 -7.95 -3.17 7.62
CA PHE A 25 -7.03 -4.27 7.33
C PHE A 25 -5.56 -3.87 7.53
N LEU A 26 -5.14 -2.73 6.95
CA LEU A 26 -3.78 -2.24 7.11
C LEU A 26 -3.46 -1.96 8.58
N ASN A 27 -4.35 -1.27 9.29
CA ASN A 27 -4.18 -0.97 10.72
C ASN A 27 -3.99 -2.25 11.54
N ASN A 28 -4.79 -3.30 11.29
CA ASN A 28 -4.61 -4.59 11.96
C ASN A 28 -3.24 -5.21 11.68
N LEU A 29 -2.60 -4.92 10.55
CA LEU A 29 -1.26 -5.42 10.23
C LEU A 29 -0.14 -4.60 10.87
N VAL A 30 -0.28 -3.27 10.97
CA VAL A 30 0.83 -2.36 11.28
C VAL A 30 0.72 -1.62 12.61
N ALA A 31 -0.49 -1.44 13.15
CA ALA A 31 -0.66 -0.69 14.39
C ALA A 31 0.06 -1.40 15.56
N ASN A 32 0.85 -0.63 16.30
CA ASN A 32 1.65 -1.09 17.45
C ASN A 32 2.57 -2.29 17.12
N LYS A 33 3.00 -2.41 15.86
CA LYS A 33 3.85 -3.51 15.39
C LYS A 33 5.13 -2.95 14.77
N GLN A 34 6.22 -3.67 14.93
CA GLN A 34 7.47 -3.33 14.26
C GLN A 34 7.39 -3.72 12.79
N ILE A 35 7.56 -2.74 11.91
CA ILE A 35 7.48 -2.90 10.45
C ILE A 35 8.81 -2.45 9.85
N SER A 36 9.32 -3.22 8.90
CA SER A 36 10.51 -2.84 8.12
C SER A 36 10.10 -2.05 6.89
N LEU A 37 10.86 -1.01 6.56
CA LEU A 37 10.66 -0.20 5.36
C LEU A 37 11.83 -0.38 4.40
N LYS A 38 11.55 -0.80 3.17
CA LYS A 38 12.47 -0.72 2.04
C LYS A 38 12.11 0.51 1.22
N ARG A 39 12.89 1.58 1.36
CA ARG A 39 12.71 2.80 0.57
C ARG A 39 13.08 2.51 -0.89
N ILE A 40 12.21 2.95 -1.81
CA ILE A 40 12.47 2.92 -3.26
C ILE A 40 12.90 4.31 -3.73
N THR A 41 12.13 5.34 -3.39
CA THR A 41 12.39 6.72 -3.84
C THR A 41 11.72 7.74 -2.92
N LYS A 42 11.89 9.03 -3.23
CA LYS A 42 11.06 10.12 -2.72
C LYS A 42 10.23 10.69 -3.87
N ASP A 43 8.96 10.99 -3.60
CA ASP A 43 8.13 11.68 -4.60
C ASP A 43 8.48 13.18 -4.70
N ARG A 44 7.84 13.88 -5.63
CA ARG A 44 8.04 15.33 -5.85
C ARG A 44 7.70 16.21 -4.64
N TYR A 45 6.98 15.68 -3.65
CA TYR A 45 6.62 16.36 -2.40
C TYR A 45 7.54 15.94 -1.25
N GLY A 46 8.62 15.19 -1.52
CA GLY A 46 9.57 14.70 -0.53
C GLY A 46 9.08 13.50 0.28
N ARG A 47 7.91 12.92 -0.04
CA ARG A 47 7.35 11.78 0.68
C ARG A 47 8.12 10.52 0.35
N THR A 48 8.36 9.68 1.35
CA THR A 48 9.01 8.39 1.13
C THR A 48 8.07 7.42 0.43
N VAL A 49 8.50 6.89 -0.71
CA VAL A 49 7.83 5.82 -1.44
C VAL A 49 8.62 4.54 -1.25
N GLY A 50 7.99 3.49 -0.77
CA GLY A 50 8.67 2.24 -0.45
C GLY A 50 7.72 1.09 -0.13
N GLU A 51 8.34 -0.05 0.14
CA GLU A 51 7.72 -1.31 0.51
C GLU A 51 7.78 -1.53 2.02
N LEU A 52 6.68 -1.99 2.59
CA LEU A 52 6.53 -2.29 4.01
C LEU A 52 6.52 -3.81 4.19
N PHE A 53 7.27 -4.26 5.20
CA PHE A 53 7.39 -5.68 5.52
C PHE A 53 7.12 -5.95 6.99
N LYS A 54 6.37 -7.02 7.26
CA LYS A 54 6.19 -7.58 8.59
C LYS A 54 6.73 -9.01 8.59
N ASN A 55 7.75 -9.30 9.39
CA ASN A 55 8.39 -10.63 9.44
C ASN A 55 8.73 -11.17 8.03
N ARG A 56 9.34 -10.34 7.17
CA ARG A 56 9.66 -10.63 5.76
C ARG A 56 8.46 -10.76 4.81
N LEU A 57 7.22 -10.66 5.28
CA LEU A 57 6.03 -10.63 4.44
C LEU A 57 5.76 -9.22 3.91
N ASN A 58 5.53 -9.10 2.60
CA ASN A 58 5.24 -7.82 1.95
C ASN A 58 3.78 -7.41 2.19
N ILE A 59 3.56 -6.29 2.90
CA ILE A 59 2.23 -5.82 3.27
C ILE A 59 1.41 -5.39 2.04
N GLN A 60 2.04 -4.76 1.05
CA GLN A 60 1.33 -4.33 -0.16
C GLN A 60 0.86 -5.51 -0.99
N LYS A 61 1.65 -6.60 -1.05
CA LYS A 61 1.22 -7.85 -1.68
C LYS A 61 -0.02 -8.41 -0.98
N MET A 62 -0.03 -8.45 0.36
CA MET A 62 -1.20 -8.89 1.12
C MET A 62 -2.45 -8.02 0.88
N ILE A 63 -2.28 -6.70 0.75
CA ILE A 63 -3.39 -5.78 0.43
C ILE A 63 -4.03 -6.15 -0.92
N VAL A 64 -3.22 -6.45 -1.94
CA VAL A 64 -3.71 -6.84 -3.26
C VAL A 64 -4.36 -8.22 -3.24
N GLU A 65 -3.70 -9.22 -2.64
CA GLU A 65 -4.22 -10.60 -2.52
C GLU A 65 -5.57 -10.66 -1.78
N LYS A 66 -5.78 -9.77 -0.79
CA LYS A 66 -7.05 -9.67 -0.05
C LYS A 66 -8.09 -8.77 -0.73
N GLY A 67 -7.79 -8.22 -1.90
CA GLY A 67 -8.72 -7.39 -2.68
C GLY A 67 -8.93 -5.97 -2.16
N TYR A 68 -8.06 -5.49 -1.26
CA TYR A 68 -8.15 -4.14 -0.68
C TYR A 68 -7.46 -3.07 -1.53
N GLY A 69 -6.65 -3.48 -2.49
CA GLY A 69 -5.99 -2.60 -3.45
C GLY A 69 -5.69 -3.32 -4.75
N LYS A 70 -5.18 -2.57 -5.71
CA LYS A 70 -4.78 -3.09 -7.03
C LYS A 70 -3.36 -2.66 -7.34
N ILE A 71 -2.68 -3.46 -8.17
CA ILE A 71 -1.38 -3.07 -8.73
C ILE A 71 -1.59 -1.81 -9.57
N TYR A 72 -0.82 -0.76 -9.26
CA TYR A 72 -0.85 0.46 -10.01
C TYR A 72 0.16 0.39 -11.16
N LYS A 73 -0.33 -0.02 -12.34
CA LYS A 73 0.47 -0.31 -13.54
C LYS A 73 1.52 0.76 -13.87
N LYS A 74 1.22 2.04 -13.66
CA LYS A 74 2.15 3.14 -13.94
C LYS A 74 3.47 3.04 -13.18
N TYR A 75 3.44 2.51 -11.96
CA TYR A 75 4.61 2.45 -11.07
C TYR A 75 4.97 1.04 -10.61
N SER A 76 4.30 0.00 -11.11
CA SER A 76 4.53 -1.38 -10.69
C SER A 76 5.94 -1.90 -11.02
N HIS A 77 6.59 -1.36 -12.06
CA HIS A 77 7.96 -1.71 -12.44
C HIS A 77 9.00 -1.50 -11.31
N GLN A 78 8.68 -0.65 -10.32
CA GLN A 78 9.53 -0.35 -9.17
C GLN A 78 9.50 -1.43 -8.09
N CYS A 79 8.52 -2.35 -8.11
CA CYS A 79 8.44 -3.47 -7.17
C CYS A 79 8.37 -4.79 -7.93
N GLU A 80 9.38 -5.65 -7.75
CA GLU A 80 9.53 -6.92 -8.46
C GLU A 80 8.31 -7.83 -8.33
N TRP A 81 7.67 -7.86 -7.16
CA TRP A 81 6.50 -8.70 -6.88
C TRP A 81 5.21 -8.23 -7.57
N SER A 82 5.21 -7.02 -8.14
CA SER A 82 4.02 -6.40 -8.75
C SER A 82 4.09 -6.31 -10.28
N ARG A 83 5.10 -6.95 -10.88
CA ARG A 83 5.27 -7.05 -12.33
C ARG A 83 4.23 -7.98 -12.95
#